data_AF-A0A478FQN6-F1
#
_entry.id   AF-A0A478FQN6-F1
#
_cell.length_a   1.000
_cell.length_b   1.000
_cell.length_c   1.000
_cell.angle_alpha   90.00
_cell.angle_beta   90.00
_cell.angle_gamma   90.00
#
_symmetry.space_group_name_H-M   'P 1'
#
loop_
_entity.id
_entity.type
_entity.pdbx_description
1 polymer ?
#
loop_
_entity_poly.entity_id
_entity_poly.type
_entity_poly.pdbx_seq_one_letter_code
_entity_poly.pdbx_strand_id
1 'polypeptide(L)'
;MDPVKGAVGAGVGVLAIGGGYGVSTLFKVPDASSLEKFLGSNSSQSSTYPNDKFGWKNKAKLIAAFDSGNQKRWEYIYDKILKPMQTASDATTQLNSIFQSTAVTKGYAASSSETGAANALNKVCDDQYKENDPTETTKKSNIWKFCSFDGVVPATVSAG
;
A
#
# COMPACT_ATOMS: atom_id res chain seq x y z
N MET A 1 -26.70 -2.48 -43.87
CA MET A 1 -27.54 -3.70 -43.71
C MET A 1 -26.54 -4.84 -43.78
N ASP A 2 -26.09 -5.50 -42.71
CA ASP A 2 -26.60 -5.71 -41.35
C ASP A 2 -25.42 -5.88 -40.36
N PRO A 3 -25.52 -5.39 -39.11
CA PRO A 3 -24.70 -5.87 -38.00
C PRO A 3 -25.33 -7.12 -37.40
N VAL A 4 -24.58 -8.22 -37.40
CA VAL A 4 -24.96 -9.48 -36.75
C VAL A 4 -25.08 -9.25 -35.24
N LYS A 5 -26.29 -9.48 -34.75
CA LYS A 5 -26.65 -9.64 -33.34
C LYS A 5 -25.89 -10.82 -32.74
N GLY A 6 -25.22 -10.60 -31.61
CA GLY A 6 -24.67 -11.67 -30.76
C GLY A 6 -24.78 -11.23 -29.30
N ALA A 7 -25.75 -11.80 -28.60
CA ALA A 7 -26.12 -11.45 -27.24
C ALA A 7 -25.11 -11.92 -26.17
N VAL A 8 -24.96 -11.08 -25.15
CA VAL A 8 -24.81 -11.35 -23.71
C VAL A 8 -24.29 -12.74 -23.31
N GLY A 9 -23.06 -12.78 -22.78
CA GLY A 9 -22.55 -13.86 -21.93
C GLY A 9 -21.92 -13.25 -20.69
N ALA A 10 -22.53 -13.50 -19.53
CA ALA A 10 -22.11 -13.03 -18.23
C ALA A 10 -20.76 -13.61 -17.78
N GLY A 11 -20.04 -12.84 -16.95
CA GLY A 11 -19.07 -13.40 -16.02
C GLY A 11 -17.62 -13.00 -16.30
N VAL A 12 -17.04 -12.37 -15.28
CA VAL A 12 -15.65 -11.93 -15.15
C VAL A 12 -15.41 -10.56 -15.79
N GLY A 13 -15.68 -9.54 -14.99
CA GLY A 13 -15.13 -8.21 -15.23
C GLY A 13 -13.62 -8.32 -15.33
N VAL A 14 -13.11 -8.26 -16.55
CA VAL A 14 -11.71 -8.00 -16.84
C VAL A 14 -11.45 -6.60 -16.30
N LEU A 15 -10.92 -6.52 -15.08
CA LEU A 15 -10.19 -5.33 -14.65
C LEU A 15 -8.94 -5.32 -15.52
N ALA A 16 -9.04 -4.61 -16.65
CA ALA A 16 -7.91 -4.33 -17.51
C ALA A 16 -6.86 -3.60 -16.66
N ILE A 17 -5.82 -4.33 -16.24
CA ILE A 17 -4.66 -3.79 -15.55
C ILE A 17 -3.80 -3.12 -16.63
N GLY A 18 -4.28 -1.99 -17.13
CA GLY A 18 -3.63 -1.19 -18.15
C GLY A 18 -3.71 0.27 -17.75
N GLY A 19 -2.73 0.73 -16.97
CA GLY A 19 -2.38 2.14 -16.77
C GLY A 19 -3.54 3.13 -16.55
N GLY A 20 -3.97 3.32 -15.30
CA GLY A 20 -4.88 4.41 -14.93
C GLY A 20 -5.81 3.99 -13.80
N TYR A 21 -5.39 4.17 -12.56
CA TYR A 21 -6.18 3.83 -11.37
C TYR A 21 -7.32 4.84 -11.19
N GLY A 22 -8.41 4.63 -11.94
CA GLY A 22 -9.69 5.33 -11.82
C GLY A 22 -10.79 4.39 -11.32
N VAL A 23 -10.64 3.83 -10.11
CA VAL A 23 -11.69 3.03 -9.45
C VAL A 23 -12.06 3.68 -8.10
N SER A 24 -12.36 4.98 -8.13
CA SER A 24 -12.60 5.78 -6.91
C SER A 24 -14.07 5.83 -6.45
N THR A 25 -15.01 5.14 -7.10
CA THR A 25 -16.44 5.36 -6.84
C THR A 25 -17.26 4.16 -6.36
N LEU A 26 -16.71 2.94 -6.27
CA LEU A 26 -17.48 1.76 -5.83
C LEU A 26 -17.11 1.15 -4.47
N PHE A 27 -16.00 1.56 -3.84
CA PHE A 27 -15.58 0.97 -2.57
C PHE A 27 -15.39 2.06 -1.51
N LYS A 28 -16.16 1.95 -0.41
CA LYS A 28 -15.91 2.74 0.81
C LYS A 28 -14.55 2.33 1.36
N VAL A 29 -13.55 3.12 1.03
CA VAL A 29 -12.21 3.01 1.59
C VAL A 29 -12.29 3.34 3.09
N PRO A 30 -11.80 2.47 4.00
CA PRO A 30 -11.75 2.78 5.42
C PRO A 30 -10.86 3.98 5.70
N ASP A 31 -11.27 4.84 6.63
CA ASP A 31 -10.44 5.95 7.11
C ASP A 31 -9.16 5.44 7.78
N ALA A 32 -8.13 6.28 7.81
CA ALA A 32 -6.89 6.01 8.53
C ALA A 32 -6.22 7.30 9.03
N SER A 33 -5.41 7.16 10.07
CA SER A 33 -4.54 8.19 10.64
C SER A 33 -3.16 8.17 9.98
N SER A 34 -2.60 9.37 9.79
CA SER A 34 -1.26 9.51 9.21
C SER A 34 -0.18 9.15 10.22
N LEU A 35 0.99 8.76 9.70
CA LEU A 35 2.18 8.57 10.52
C LEU A 35 2.50 9.85 11.30
N GLU A 36 2.30 11.02 10.70
CA GLU A 36 2.48 12.30 11.40
C GLU A 36 1.59 12.44 12.64
N LYS A 37 0.28 12.16 12.50
CA LYS A 37 -0.67 12.24 13.63
C LYS A 37 -0.32 11.22 14.72
N PHE A 38 0.08 10.02 14.31
CA PHE A 38 0.52 8.98 15.24
C PHE A 38 1.76 9.39 16.02
N LEU A 39 2.80 9.91 15.35
CA LEU A 39 4.02 10.38 16.00
C LEU A 39 3.79 11.59 16.91
N GLY A 40 2.89 12.51 16.52
CA GLY A 40 2.49 13.64 17.35
C GLY A 40 1.76 13.21 18.63
N SER A 41 0.99 12.12 18.57
CA SER A 41 0.27 11.56 19.73
C SER A 41 1.13 10.57 20.54
N ASN A 42 2.26 10.12 19.98
CA ASN A 42 3.11 9.08 20.55
C ASN A 42 4.60 9.46 20.41
N SER A 43 5.00 10.53 21.09
CA SER A 43 6.34 11.13 20.99
C SER A 43 7.47 10.13 21.26
N SER A 44 7.23 9.11 22.09
CA SER A 44 8.17 8.00 22.35
C SER A 44 8.60 7.23 21.11
N GLN A 45 7.76 7.21 20.06
CA GLN A 45 8.03 6.54 18.78
C GLN A 45 8.77 7.44 17.79
N SER A 46 8.93 8.75 18.07
CA SER A 46 9.59 9.66 17.11
C SER A 46 11.06 9.30 16.88
N SER A 47 11.75 8.74 17.88
CA SER A 47 13.14 8.29 17.74
C SER A 47 13.30 7.08 16.82
N THR A 48 12.23 6.32 16.56
CA THR A 48 12.28 5.16 15.65
C THR A 48 12.14 5.54 14.19
N TYR A 49 11.84 6.82 13.88
CA TYR A 49 11.76 7.34 12.52
C TYR A 49 12.75 8.51 12.38
N PRO A 50 14.03 8.23 12.08
CA PRO A 50 15.03 9.27 11.97
C PRO A 50 14.67 10.30 10.88
N ASN A 51 15.06 11.55 11.11
CA ASN A 51 14.59 12.69 10.33
C ASN A 51 15.03 12.70 8.84
N ASP A 52 16.06 11.94 8.52
CA ASP A 52 16.61 11.76 7.17
C ASP A 52 15.91 10.66 6.36
N LYS A 53 15.08 9.83 7.02
CA LYS A 53 14.44 8.65 6.42
C LYS A 53 13.16 8.97 5.66
N PHE A 54 12.78 8.02 4.81
CA PHE A 54 11.62 8.13 3.93
C PHE A 54 10.35 8.44 4.72
N GLY A 55 10.14 7.73 5.83
CA GLY A 55 8.99 7.87 6.71
C GLY A 55 8.85 9.28 7.27
N TRP A 56 9.93 9.85 7.80
CA TRP A 56 9.90 11.18 8.38
C TRP A 56 9.61 12.27 7.35
N LYS A 57 10.26 12.19 6.18
CA LYS A 57 10.08 13.16 5.08
C LYS A 57 8.65 13.15 4.52
N ASN A 58 7.95 12.01 4.60
CA ASN A 58 6.65 11.81 3.98
C ASN A 58 5.52 11.52 4.98
N LYS A 59 5.75 11.69 6.28
CA LYS A 59 4.85 11.24 7.38
C LYS A 59 3.39 11.70 7.29
N ALA A 60 3.14 12.85 6.67
CA ALA A 60 1.79 13.36 6.44
C ALA A 60 0.97 12.50 5.46
N LYS A 61 1.66 11.82 4.52
CA LYS A 61 1.06 11.05 3.41
C LYS A 61 1.05 9.54 3.67
N LEU A 62 1.80 9.09 4.68
CA LEU A 62 1.96 7.67 5.01
C LEU A 62 0.95 7.27 6.09
N ILE A 63 0.44 6.04 5.98
CA ILE A 63 -0.48 5.48 6.96
C ILE A 63 0.32 5.05 8.19
N ALA A 64 -0.16 5.35 9.40
CA ALA A 64 0.53 4.87 10.61
C ALA A 64 0.45 3.33 10.71
N ALA A 65 1.60 2.67 10.85
CA ALA A 65 1.69 1.21 10.79
C ALA A 65 1.03 0.51 11.99
N PHE A 66 1.31 0.97 13.21
CA PHE A 66 0.83 0.35 14.46
C PHE A 66 -0.24 1.17 15.18
N ASP A 67 -0.92 2.07 14.47
CA ASP A 67 -2.16 2.65 14.99
C ASP A 67 -3.29 1.63 14.84
N SER A 68 -3.88 1.21 15.96
CA SER A 68 -5.04 0.31 15.98
C SER A 68 -6.23 0.82 15.16
N GLY A 69 -6.38 2.15 15.03
CA GLY A 69 -7.41 2.76 14.18
C GLY A 69 -7.24 2.45 12.69
N ASN A 70 -6.04 2.05 12.26
CA ASN A 70 -5.72 1.77 10.86
C ASN A 70 -5.88 0.31 10.46
N GLN A 71 -6.25 -0.59 11.38
CA GLN A 71 -6.39 -2.02 11.10
C GLN A 71 -7.24 -2.28 9.84
N LYS A 72 -8.45 -1.72 9.79
CA LYS A 72 -9.37 -1.91 8.66
C LYS A 72 -8.81 -1.39 7.35
N ARG A 73 -8.03 -0.29 7.39
CA ARG A 73 -7.38 0.27 6.20
C ARG A 73 -6.30 -0.67 5.69
N TRP A 74 -5.46 -1.20 6.57
CA TRP A 74 -4.41 -2.14 6.22
C TRP A 74 -4.96 -3.46 5.68
N GLU A 75 -6.00 -4.01 6.31
CA GLU A 75 -6.74 -5.18 5.82
C GLU A 75 -7.37 -4.90 4.46
N TYR A 76 -8.00 -3.73 4.26
CA TYR A 76 -8.56 -3.33 2.98
C TYR A 76 -7.51 -3.27 1.87
N ILE A 77 -6.36 -2.62 2.11
CA ILE A 77 -5.29 -2.52 1.10
C ILE A 77 -4.78 -3.91 0.75
N TYR A 78 -4.57 -4.77 1.75
CA TYR A 78 -4.15 -6.14 1.52
C TYR A 78 -5.17 -6.92 0.69
N ASP A 79 -6.42 -7.02 1.16
CA ASP A 79 -7.43 -7.89 0.55
C ASP A 79 -7.94 -7.39 -0.80
N LYS A 80 -8.05 -6.07 -0.98
CA LYS A 80 -8.66 -5.48 -2.18
C LYS A 80 -7.66 -5.04 -3.23
N ILE A 81 -6.39 -4.82 -2.85
CA ILE A 81 -5.39 -4.26 -3.75
C ILE A 81 -4.20 -5.21 -3.89
N LEU A 82 -3.49 -5.51 -2.79
CA LEU A 82 -2.23 -6.26 -2.86
C LEU A 82 -2.45 -7.72 -3.22
N LYS A 83 -3.37 -8.41 -2.54
CA LYS A 83 -3.63 -9.84 -2.74
C LYS A 83 -4.07 -10.17 -4.17
N PRO A 84 -4.98 -9.43 -4.83
CA PRO A 84 -5.27 -9.62 -6.25
C PRO A 84 -4.04 -9.49 -7.15
N MET A 85 -3.15 -8.53 -6.87
CA MET A 85 -1.90 -8.36 -7.63
C MET A 85 -0.90 -9.49 -7.38
N GLN A 86 -0.82 -10.01 -6.15
CA GLN A 86 0.03 -11.15 -5.81
C GLN A 86 -0.40 -12.42 -6.55
N THR A 87 -1.69 -12.56 -6.88
CA THR A 87 -2.24 -13.69 -7.63
C THR A 87 -2.27 -13.49 -9.15
N ALA A 88 -1.88 -12.30 -9.63
CA ALA A 88 -1.82 -12.03 -11.06
C ALA A 88 -0.68 -12.81 -11.72
N SER A 89 -0.84 -13.18 -12.99
CA SER A 89 0.17 -13.94 -13.75
C SER A 89 1.50 -13.20 -13.90
N ASP A 90 1.49 -11.88 -13.78
CA ASP A 90 2.63 -10.98 -13.89
C ASP A 90 3.01 -10.33 -12.54
N ALA A 91 2.63 -10.96 -11.42
CA ALA A 91 2.93 -10.45 -10.08
C ALA A 91 4.43 -10.15 -9.87
N THR A 92 5.33 -10.97 -10.40
CA THR A 92 6.79 -10.83 -10.20
C THR A 92 7.40 -9.65 -10.95
N THR A 93 6.73 -9.13 -11.98
CA THR A 93 7.19 -7.95 -12.72
C THR A 93 6.55 -6.66 -12.19
N GLN A 94 5.34 -6.74 -11.63
CA GLN A 94 4.63 -5.60 -11.05
C GLN A 94 4.98 -5.32 -9.58
N LEU A 95 5.33 -6.35 -8.82
CA LEU A 95 5.59 -6.27 -7.38
C LEU A 95 7.07 -6.48 -7.07
N ASN A 96 7.63 -5.51 -6.34
CA ASN A 96 8.90 -5.71 -5.64
C ASN A 96 8.77 -6.87 -4.65
N SER A 97 9.87 -7.60 -4.46
CA SER A 97 9.93 -8.83 -3.66
C SER A 97 9.36 -8.67 -2.25
N ILE A 98 9.50 -7.50 -1.63
CA ILE A 98 8.98 -7.24 -0.27
C ILE A 98 7.44 -7.21 -0.19
N PHE A 99 6.74 -7.08 -1.32
CA PHE A 99 5.27 -7.07 -1.39
C PHE A 99 4.70 -8.34 -2.03
N GLN A 100 5.55 -9.30 -2.42
CA GLN A 100 5.08 -10.55 -3.00
C GLN A 100 4.39 -11.44 -1.94
N SER A 101 3.66 -12.46 -2.40
CA SER A 101 2.83 -13.33 -1.56
C SER A 101 3.61 -14.09 -0.48
N THR A 102 4.91 -14.33 -0.71
CA THR A 102 5.80 -14.96 0.28
C THR A 102 6.25 -13.99 1.36
N ALA A 103 6.31 -12.69 1.05
CA ALA A 103 6.71 -11.65 1.98
C ALA A 103 5.53 -11.11 2.78
N VAL A 104 4.37 -10.90 2.15
CA VAL A 104 3.17 -10.34 2.79
C VAL A 104 2.00 -11.31 2.70
N THR A 105 1.55 -11.80 3.85
CA THR A 105 0.49 -12.81 3.98
C THR A 105 -0.74 -12.31 4.73
N LYS A 106 -0.67 -11.12 5.35
CA LYS A 106 -1.81 -10.45 6.00
C LYS A 106 -1.69 -8.93 5.93
N GLY A 107 -2.79 -8.22 6.11
CA GLY A 107 -2.79 -6.75 6.08
C GLY A 107 -2.22 -6.12 7.35
N TYR A 108 -2.58 -6.64 8.51
CA TYR A 108 -2.32 -5.99 9.79
C TYR A 108 -1.73 -6.95 10.83
N ALA A 109 -0.85 -6.40 11.66
CA ALA A 109 -0.43 -6.95 12.95
C ALA A 109 -0.51 -5.83 14.00
N ALA A 110 -1.04 -6.15 15.18
CA ALA A 110 -1.27 -5.17 16.25
C ALA A 110 0.03 -4.62 16.84
N SER A 111 1.13 -5.37 16.73
CA SER A 111 2.46 -4.94 17.16
C SER A 111 3.55 -5.60 16.32
N SER A 112 4.76 -5.03 16.38
CA SER A 112 5.95 -5.59 15.73
C SER A 112 6.39 -6.94 16.31
N SER A 113 5.95 -7.27 17.53
CA SER A 113 6.32 -8.50 18.25
C SER A 113 5.28 -9.62 18.13
N GLU A 114 4.15 -9.38 17.47
CA GLU A 114 3.11 -10.39 17.25
C GLU A 114 3.65 -11.53 16.36
N THR A 115 3.23 -12.77 16.62
CA THR A 115 3.53 -13.90 15.72
C THR A 115 3.05 -13.62 14.30
N GLY A 116 3.95 -13.76 13.33
CA GLY A 116 3.67 -13.45 11.92
C GLY A 116 3.61 -11.95 11.60
N ALA A 117 3.97 -11.05 12.53
CA ALA A 117 4.03 -9.61 12.25
C ALA A 117 4.98 -9.29 11.09
N ALA A 118 6.09 -10.02 10.95
CA ALA A 118 7.04 -9.84 9.86
C ALA A 118 6.40 -9.93 8.46
N ASN A 119 5.29 -10.66 8.33
CA ASN A 119 4.56 -10.81 7.06
C ASN A 119 3.30 -9.95 6.97
N ALA A 120 3.08 -9.04 7.91
CA ALA A 120 1.98 -8.10 7.86
C ALA A 120 2.35 -6.89 7.01
N LEU A 121 1.44 -6.44 6.14
CA LEU A 121 1.68 -5.29 5.27
C LEU A 121 2.07 -4.04 6.06
N ASN A 122 1.38 -3.77 7.16
CA ASN A 122 1.70 -2.62 8.01
C ASN A 122 3.14 -2.67 8.56
N LYS A 123 3.66 -3.85 8.93
CA LYS A 123 5.05 -4.03 9.36
C LYS A 123 6.04 -3.85 8.20
N VAL A 124 5.73 -4.39 7.02
CA VAL A 124 6.59 -4.21 5.84
C VAL A 124 6.69 -2.72 5.49
N CYS A 125 5.57 -2.00 5.51
CA CYS A 125 5.55 -0.55 5.30
C CYS A 125 6.34 0.19 6.40
N ASP A 126 6.16 -0.18 7.67
CA ASP A 126 6.92 0.38 8.80
C ASP A 126 8.43 0.25 8.60
N ASP A 127 8.90 -0.92 8.16
CA ASP A 127 10.32 -1.14 7.88
C ASP A 127 10.79 -0.22 6.77
N GLN A 128 10.01 -0.05 5.69
CA GLN A 128 10.37 0.86 4.61
C GLN A 128 10.36 2.34 5.02
N TYR A 129 9.54 2.73 6.00
CA TYR A 129 9.54 4.09 6.53
C TYR A 129 10.85 4.44 7.24
N LYS A 130 11.56 3.44 7.76
CA LYS A 130 12.81 3.59 8.51
C LYS A 130 14.05 3.56 7.62
N GLU A 131 13.85 3.25 6.34
CA GLU A 131 14.90 3.24 5.33
C GLU A 131 15.06 4.60 4.63
N ASN A 132 16.16 4.74 3.89
CA ASN A 132 16.34 5.86 2.97
C ASN A 132 15.27 5.83 1.86
N ASP A 133 15.07 6.96 1.18
CA ASP A 133 14.18 7.01 0.01
C ASP A 133 14.62 5.94 -1.02
N PRO A 134 13.74 4.99 -1.40
CA PRO A 134 14.10 3.92 -2.30
C PRO A 134 14.51 4.47 -3.68
N THR A 135 15.67 4.05 -4.17
CA THR A 135 16.16 4.39 -5.51
C THR A 135 15.54 3.50 -6.59
N GLU A 136 15.15 2.28 -6.22
CA GLU A 136 14.50 1.33 -7.12
C GLU A 136 13.05 1.76 -7.39
N THR A 137 12.74 2.03 -8.66
CA THR A 137 11.45 2.56 -9.12
C THR A 137 10.27 1.69 -8.71
N THR A 138 10.36 0.37 -8.88
CA THR A 138 9.27 -0.56 -8.54
C THR A 138 9.01 -0.58 -7.05
N LYS A 139 10.06 -0.70 -6.23
CA LYS A 139 9.97 -0.60 -4.78
C LYS A 139 9.34 0.72 -4.33
N LYS A 140 9.82 1.86 -4.82
CA LYS A 140 9.28 3.18 -4.48
C LYS A 140 7.81 3.30 -4.86
N SER A 141 7.45 2.90 -6.08
CA SER A 141 6.07 2.89 -6.56
C SER A 141 5.16 2.02 -5.68
N ASN A 142 5.60 0.81 -5.34
CA ASN A 142 4.84 -0.09 -4.47
C ASN A 142 4.69 0.45 -3.04
N ILE A 143 5.73 1.07 -2.45
CA ILE A 143 5.62 1.71 -1.14
C ILE A 143 4.56 2.82 -1.18
N TRP A 144 4.59 3.70 -2.18
CA TRP A 144 3.53 4.70 -2.32
C TRP A 144 2.16 4.06 -2.51
N LYS A 145 2.07 3.01 -3.32
CA LYS A 145 0.81 2.34 -3.63
C LYS A 145 0.15 1.69 -2.40
N PHE A 146 0.93 1.01 -1.57
CA PHE A 146 0.41 0.19 -0.48
C PHE A 146 0.54 0.81 0.90
N CYS A 147 1.43 1.79 1.06
CA CYS A 147 1.77 2.37 2.36
C CYS A 147 1.31 3.83 2.52
N SER A 148 0.60 4.41 1.54
CA SER A 148 0.12 5.81 1.58
C SER A 148 -1.41 5.91 1.46
N PHE A 149 -1.95 7.09 1.77
CA PHE A 149 -3.37 7.38 1.58
C PHE A 149 -3.79 7.37 0.12
N ASP A 150 -3.00 8.06 -0.70
CA ASP A 150 -3.36 8.34 -2.09
C ASP A 150 -3.08 7.12 -3.00
N GLY A 151 -2.20 6.22 -2.58
CA GLY A 151 -1.80 5.07 -3.38
C GLY A 151 -1.02 5.44 -4.64
N VAL A 152 -0.54 6.69 -4.73
CA VAL A 152 0.14 7.26 -5.90
C VAL A 152 1.40 7.99 -5.44
N VAL A 153 2.47 7.90 -6.23
CA VAL A 153 3.69 8.68 -6.02
C VAL A 153 3.35 10.16 -6.24
N PRO A 154 3.59 11.07 -5.27
CA PRO A 154 3.31 12.49 -5.45
C PRO A 154 4.08 13.05 -6.66
N ALA A 155 3.40 13.80 -7.53
CA ALA A 155 4.01 14.40 -8.72
C ALA A 155 5.15 15.39 -8.40
N THR A 156 5.26 15.83 -7.15
CA THR A 156 6.31 16.71 -6.63
C THR A 156 7.23 15.98 -5.65
N VAL A 157 8.11 15.14 -6.19
CA VAL A 157 9.47 14.97 -5.65
C VAL A 157 10.46 15.40 -6.74
N SER A 158 10.32 16.66 -7.17
CA SER A 158 11.39 17.33 -7.90
C SER A 158 12.54 17.50 -6.92
N ALA A 159 13.65 16.85 -7.22
CA ALA A 159 14.92 17.12 -6.58
C ALA A 159 15.18 18.64 -6.60
N GLY A 160 15.52 19.17 -5.44
CA GLY A 160 16.25 20.43 -5.27
C GLY A 160 17.58 20.09 -4.64
#